data_AF-A0A0G0F261-F1
#
_entry.id   AF-A0A0G0F261-F1
#
_cell.length_a   1.000
_cell.length_b   1.000
_cell.length_c   1.000
_cell.angle_alpha   90.00
_cell.angle_beta   90.00
_cell.angle_gamma   90.00
#
_symmetry.space_group_name_H-M   'P 1'
#
loop_
_entity.id
_entity.type
_entity.pdbx_description
1 polymer ?
#
loop_
_entity_poly.entity_id
_entity_poly.type
_entity_poly.pdbx_seq_one_letter_code
_entity_poly.pdbx_strand_id
1 'polypeptide(L)'
;MERPKLNRLTAEVVNQIAAGEVIERPASVVKELLDNAIDAKAGKITIRINGGGMKMIEISDDGIGIPKENLDDIFDAHTTSKLRSIEDLNTLMSMGFRGEALSTITSIAKVTVVSKFEEDQVGYEIGFSENGKSEIKKSPREKGTSVKVEDLFYNIPARRKYLKSEQTEYRKIYELLAKYFLVYPNIHFLLEKDGKKALDLPEVKDAKQGTVQLERVKDIFPDNTGLAIFYNGSGISMNGYVAHPSLHGPRVMKQYVFINGRPITERGIVRAVYEGYARYLPFGEKIPFVLNLTIRPDLVDVNVHPRKEEVRFENAFRIYSAVQEAVLHTLEKALSYNPKSSDGDVKENQSLGVSSNSQNSFAAMRERFASKGNVSGGNRSYSDSGSGDISFNNKASSVRDSLLFSKQAMEQTTGSFEFSNNEMVKESGIFTNIFQIFDKYIVIEFSDERLWIIDQHAAAERINFERISRNEKDKQNIQTLLVPQQLSFSQEEKLFLEEHKQFFDEIGFKYEITVSGIDLNTTPVEFTFDIEKMFKEMFELADNPAILKQNFEKLKHDILATIACHTSVRSGKKLDRSEMISIFNELVKCQNPYSCPHGRPAIWKLTLDLIDKNFERTY
;
A
#
# COMPACT_ATOMS: atom_id res chain seq x y z
N MET A 1 -42.18 -38.53 16.45
CA MET A 1 -40.77 -38.23 16.06
C MET A 1 -39.90 -39.34 16.63
N GLU A 2 -39.23 -40.10 15.77
CA GLU A 2 -38.20 -41.05 16.23
C GLU A 2 -37.12 -40.29 16.99
N ARG A 3 -36.62 -40.88 18.09
CA ARG A 3 -35.51 -40.30 18.85
C ARG A 3 -34.27 -40.27 17.94
N PRO A 4 -33.60 -39.12 17.77
CA PRO A 4 -32.41 -39.05 16.91
C PRO A 4 -31.33 -39.97 17.47
N LYS A 5 -30.95 -41.00 16.70
CA LYS A 5 -29.78 -41.85 16.98
C LYS A 5 -28.55 -41.21 16.37
N LEU A 6 -27.49 -41.08 17.17
CA LEU A 6 -26.18 -40.65 16.69
C LEU A 6 -25.53 -41.80 15.92
N ASN A 7 -25.19 -41.56 14.66
CA ASN A 7 -24.45 -42.51 13.82
C ASN A 7 -23.01 -42.00 13.62
N ARG A 8 -22.02 -42.90 13.69
CA ARG A 8 -20.64 -42.56 13.32
C ARG A 8 -20.55 -42.46 11.79
N LEU A 9 -19.93 -41.38 11.31
CA LEU A 9 -19.65 -41.18 9.89
C LEU A 9 -18.48 -42.09 9.46
N THR A 10 -18.50 -42.54 8.21
CA THR A 10 -17.35 -43.24 7.61
C THR A 10 -16.20 -42.26 7.38
N ALA A 11 -14.95 -42.75 7.35
CA ALA A 11 -13.77 -41.92 7.10
C ALA A 11 -13.88 -41.14 5.76
N GLU A 12 -14.46 -41.77 4.74
CA GLU A 12 -14.71 -41.13 3.44
C GLU A 12 -15.65 -39.93 3.55
N VAL A 13 -16.76 -40.06 4.29
CA VAL A 13 -17.70 -38.95 4.50
C VAL A 13 -17.08 -37.84 5.33
N VAL A 14 -16.29 -38.19 6.36
CA VAL A 14 -15.54 -37.20 7.17
C VAL A 14 -14.56 -36.43 6.29
N ASN A 15 -13.79 -37.11 5.45
CA ASN A 15 -12.83 -36.50 4.55
C ASN A 15 -13.53 -35.64 3.48
N GLN A 16 -14.67 -36.06 2.94
CA GLN A 16 -15.46 -35.25 1.99
C GLN A 16 -16.06 -33.99 2.64
N ILE A 17 -16.44 -34.05 3.92
CA ILE A 17 -16.90 -32.90 4.70
C ILE A 17 -15.73 -31.95 4.96
N ALA A 18 -14.60 -32.45 5.48
CA ALA A 18 -13.39 -31.68 5.70
C ALA A 18 -12.86 -31.05 4.40
N ALA A 19 -12.96 -31.77 3.28
CA ALA A 19 -12.65 -31.25 1.95
C ALA A 19 -13.52 -30.07 1.53
N GLY A 20 -14.74 -29.97 2.07
CA GLY A 20 -15.60 -28.81 1.85
C GLY A 20 -15.17 -27.56 2.58
N GLU A 21 -14.51 -27.71 3.72
CA GLU A 21 -14.01 -26.60 4.53
C GLU A 21 -12.66 -26.09 4.00
N VAL A 22 -11.85 -26.98 3.42
CA VAL A 22 -10.50 -26.66 2.92
C VAL A 22 -10.49 -26.33 1.41
N ILE A 23 -11.23 -27.09 0.60
CA ILE A 23 -11.24 -27.00 -0.87
C ILE A 23 -12.62 -26.58 -1.38
N GLU A 24 -12.83 -25.28 -1.48
CA GLU A 24 -14.08 -24.71 -1.98
C GLU A 24 -14.18 -24.64 -3.51
N ARG A 25 -13.02 -24.57 -4.20
CA ARG A 25 -12.95 -24.25 -5.64
C ARG A 25 -11.61 -24.64 -6.26
N PRO A 26 -11.49 -24.67 -7.61
CA PRO A 26 -10.23 -24.95 -8.32
C PRO A 26 -9.01 -24.16 -7.83
N ALA A 27 -9.18 -22.87 -7.51
CA ALA A 27 -8.09 -22.04 -7.00
C ALA A 27 -7.50 -22.55 -5.68
N SER A 28 -8.31 -23.17 -4.80
CA SER A 28 -7.82 -23.77 -3.55
C SER A 28 -6.89 -24.94 -3.83
N VAL A 29 -7.23 -25.80 -4.81
CA VAL A 29 -6.36 -26.91 -5.24
C VAL A 29 -5.06 -26.38 -5.80
N VAL A 30 -5.13 -25.37 -6.69
CA VAL A 30 -3.93 -24.74 -7.27
C VAL A 30 -3.02 -24.19 -6.17
N LYS A 31 -3.59 -23.51 -5.16
CA LYS A 31 -2.84 -22.97 -4.03
C LYS A 31 -2.03 -24.06 -3.31
N GLU A 32 -2.70 -25.14 -2.89
CA GLU A 32 -2.05 -26.19 -2.09
C GLU A 32 -0.97 -26.94 -2.88
N LEU A 33 -1.22 -27.21 -4.17
CA LEU A 33 -0.23 -27.86 -5.03
C LEU A 33 0.95 -26.93 -5.33
N LEU A 34 0.72 -25.63 -5.49
CA LEU A 34 1.76 -24.63 -5.72
C LEU A 34 2.63 -24.44 -4.48
N ASP A 35 2.03 -24.39 -3.29
CA ASP A 35 2.73 -24.36 -2.01
C ASP A 35 3.64 -25.58 -1.85
N ASN A 36 3.18 -26.77 -2.25
CA ASN A 36 4.01 -27.99 -2.24
C ASN A 36 5.20 -27.92 -3.20
N ALA A 37 5.00 -27.40 -4.41
CA ALA A 37 6.08 -27.22 -5.38
C ALA A 37 7.15 -26.23 -4.86
N ILE A 38 6.72 -25.13 -4.23
CA ILE A 38 7.62 -24.13 -3.63
C ILE A 38 8.38 -24.73 -2.44
N ASP A 39 7.69 -25.45 -1.55
CA ASP A 39 8.32 -26.11 -0.41
C ASP A 39 9.33 -27.20 -0.87
N ALA A 40 9.12 -27.80 -2.05
CA ALA A 40 10.05 -28.73 -2.70
C ALA A 40 11.25 -28.03 -3.37
N LYS A 41 11.41 -26.71 -3.18
CA LYS A 41 12.50 -25.87 -3.71
C LYS A 41 12.59 -25.89 -5.25
N ALA A 42 11.44 -25.85 -5.92
CA ALA A 42 11.38 -25.75 -7.38
C ALA A 42 11.99 -24.44 -7.89
N GLY A 43 12.80 -24.53 -8.95
CA GLY A 43 13.27 -23.39 -9.73
C GLY A 43 12.34 -23.06 -10.91
N LYS A 44 11.60 -24.06 -11.39
CA LYS A 44 10.62 -23.93 -12.47
C LYS A 44 9.32 -24.65 -12.12
N ILE A 45 8.21 -23.94 -12.29
CA ILE A 45 6.86 -24.47 -12.06
C ILE A 45 6.00 -24.24 -13.31
N THR A 46 5.48 -25.32 -13.87
CA THR A 46 4.53 -25.33 -14.98
C THR A 46 3.13 -25.60 -14.46
N ILE A 47 2.19 -24.72 -14.76
CA ILE A 47 0.80 -24.77 -14.31
C ILE A 47 -0.08 -24.91 -15.55
N ARG A 48 -0.79 -26.03 -15.67
CA ARG A 48 -1.74 -26.27 -16.77
C ARG A 48 -3.17 -26.29 -16.24
N ILE A 49 -4.03 -25.48 -16.83
CA ILE A 49 -5.43 -25.34 -16.42
C ILE A 49 -6.33 -25.55 -17.63
N ASN A 50 -7.20 -26.56 -17.57
CA ASN A 50 -8.20 -26.82 -18.61
C ASN A 50 -9.62 -26.70 -18.04
N GLY A 51 -10.52 -26.08 -18.80
CA GLY A 51 -11.94 -25.91 -18.41
C GLY A 51 -12.09 -25.19 -17.07
N GLY A 52 -11.34 -24.11 -16.86
CA GLY A 52 -11.36 -23.34 -15.60
C GLY A 52 -10.82 -24.07 -14.37
N GLY A 53 -10.09 -25.18 -14.57
CA GLY A 53 -9.58 -26.05 -13.51
C GLY A 53 -10.61 -27.09 -13.03
N MET A 54 -11.79 -27.15 -13.66
CA MET A 54 -12.80 -28.16 -13.35
C MET A 54 -12.52 -29.48 -14.06
N LYS A 55 -11.99 -29.41 -15.29
CA LYS A 55 -11.64 -30.60 -16.08
C LYS A 55 -10.28 -31.13 -15.68
N MET A 56 -9.28 -30.26 -15.64
CA MET A 56 -7.93 -30.63 -15.26
C MET A 56 -7.15 -29.44 -14.68
N ILE A 57 -6.41 -29.71 -13.60
CA ILE A 57 -5.34 -28.90 -13.04
C ILE A 57 -4.09 -29.77 -13.02
N GLU A 58 -2.98 -29.30 -13.58
CA GLU A 58 -1.69 -29.96 -13.44
C GLU A 58 -0.66 -28.94 -12.95
N ILE A 59 0.04 -29.26 -11.87
CA ILE A 59 1.21 -28.50 -11.41
C ILE A 59 2.41 -29.42 -11.50
N SER A 60 3.37 -29.03 -12.32
CA SER A 60 4.63 -29.75 -12.52
C SER A 60 5.80 -28.87 -12.13
N ASP A 61 6.64 -29.37 -11.23
CA ASP A 61 7.84 -28.73 -10.73
C ASP A 61 9.11 -29.54 -11.04
N ASP A 62 10.25 -28.87 -10.88
CA ASP A 62 11.61 -29.43 -10.95
C ASP A 62 12.31 -29.48 -9.57
N GLY A 63 11.52 -29.57 -8.49
CA GLY A 63 12.02 -29.64 -7.12
C GLY A 63 12.73 -30.96 -6.78
N ILE A 64 12.86 -31.24 -5.49
CA ILE A 64 13.56 -32.44 -4.97
C ILE A 64 12.91 -33.77 -5.36
N GLY A 65 11.61 -33.76 -5.67
CA GLY A 65 10.83 -34.97 -5.92
C GLY A 65 10.43 -35.72 -4.64
N ILE A 66 9.78 -36.87 -4.81
CA ILE A 66 9.24 -37.71 -3.74
C ILE A 66 9.90 -39.09 -3.82
N PRO A 67 10.54 -39.57 -2.75
CA PRO A 67 11.11 -40.92 -2.69
C PRO A 67 10.06 -42.00 -2.98
N LYS A 68 10.45 -43.05 -3.70
CA LYS A 68 9.54 -44.16 -4.05
C LYS A 68 8.83 -44.76 -2.84
N GLU A 69 9.56 -44.92 -1.73
CA GLU A 69 9.04 -45.46 -0.47
C GLU A 69 7.91 -44.63 0.14
N ASN A 70 7.89 -43.32 -0.08
CA ASN A 70 6.86 -42.42 0.44
C ASN A 70 5.66 -42.28 -0.50
N LEU A 71 5.75 -42.76 -1.74
CA LEU A 71 4.63 -42.67 -2.70
C LEU A 71 3.44 -43.51 -2.27
N ASP A 72 3.66 -44.54 -1.46
CA ASP A 72 2.58 -45.36 -0.93
C ASP A 72 1.70 -44.54 0.03
N ASP A 73 2.32 -43.78 0.93
CA ASP A 73 1.62 -43.07 2.01
C ASP A 73 1.17 -41.65 1.61
N ILE A 74 1.45 -41.21 0.37
CA ILE A 74 1.24 -39.81 -0.07
C ILE A 74 -0.24 -39.37 -0.06
N PHE A 75 -1.16 -40.33 -0.17
CA PHE A 75 -2.60 -40.07 -0.16
C PHE A 75 -3.23 -40.27 1.22
N ASP A 76 -2.45 -40.68 2.21
CA ASP A 76 -2.94 -40.88 3.56
C ASP A 76 -3.06 -39.54 4.31
N ALA A 77 -4.10 -39.44 5.13
CA ALA A 77 -4.32 -38.26 5.95
C ALA A 77 -3.30 -38.19 7.10
N HIS A 78 -2.90 -36.97 7.46
CA HIS A 78 -1.95 -36.67 8.53
C HIS A 78 -0.51 -37.17 8.29
N THR A 79 -0.17 -37.46 7.04
CA THR A 79 1.19 -37.82 6.64
C THR A 79 1.92 -36.58 6.11
N THR A 80 3.01 -36.17 6.77
CA THR A 80 3.80 -34.99 6.38
C THR A 80 5.29 -35.20 6.65
N SER A 81 6.14 -34.70 5.76
CA SER A 81 7.59 -34.62 5.97
C SER A 81 8.04 -33.33 6.66
N LYS A 82 7.11 -32.39 6.91
CA LYS A 82 7.41 -31.00 7.31
C LYS A 82 7.29 -30.73 8.82
N LEU A 83 6.74 -31.65 9.60
CA LEU A 83 6.56 -31.53 11.06
C LEU A 83 7.04 -32.80 11.74
N ARG A 84 7.86 -32.66 12.80
CA ARG A 84 8.27 -33.79 13.66
C ARG A 84 7.86 -33.61 15.12
N SER A 85 7.73 -32.37 15.60
CA SER A 85 7.23 -32.08 16.96
C SER A 85 6.28 -30.87 17.03
N ILE A 86 5.65 -30.69 18.20
CA ILE A 86 4.77 -29.53 18.46
C ILE A 86 5.57 -28.22 18.54
N GLU A 87 6.87 -28.28 18.89
CA GLU A 87 7.74 -27.09 18.92
C GLU A 87 8.03 -26.54 17.51
N ASP A 88 8.10 -27.41 16.49
CA ASP A 88 8.28 -27.00 15.09
C ASP A 88 7.15 -26.07 14.60
N LEU A 89 5.94 -26.23 15.17
CA LEU A 89 4.73 -25.50 14.81
C LEU A 89 4.84 -23.99 15.07
N ASN A 90 5.68 -23.60 16.03
CA ASN A 90 5.94 -22.19 16.38
C ASN A 90 7.05 -21.56 15.51
N THR A 91 7.85 -22.37 14.80
CA THR A 91 8.98 -21.93 13.97
C THR A 91 8.75 -22.05 12.47
N LEU A 92 7.70 -22.76 12.05
CA LEU A 92 7.48 -23.07 10.64
C LEU A 92 6.97 -21.86 9.85
N MET A 93 7.87 -21.33 9.02
CA MET A 93 7.55 -20.41 7.92
C MET A 93 7.07 -21.13 6.63
N SER A 94 6.92 -22.47 6.63
CA SER A 94 6.43 -23.19 5.45
C SER A 94 4.97 -22.89 5.15
N MET A 95 4.58 -22.94 3.87
CA MET A 95 3.24 -22.55 3.44
C MET A 95 2.17 -23.60 3.79
N GLY A 96 2.53 -24.89 3.87
CA GLY A 96 1.65 -25.98 4.30
C GLY A 96 2.33 -26.91 5.30
N PHE A 97 1.61 -27.34 6.36
CA PHE A 97 2.15 -28.23 7.40
C PHE A 97 1.22 -29.38 7.82
N ARG A 98 -0.06 -29.37 7.44
CA ARG A 98 -1.08 -30.26 8.02
C ARG A 98 -1.07 -31.71 7.51
N GLY A 99 -0.39 -32.01 6.40
CA GLY A 99 -0.40 -33.37 5.83
C GLY A 99 -1.78 -33.83 5.33
N GLU A 100 -2.67 -32.89 5.01
CA GLU A 100 -4.08 -33.15 4.67
C GLU A 100 -4.43 -32.77 3.23
N ALA A 101 -3.59 -31.99 2.53
CA ALA A 101 -3.96 -31.40 1.25
C ALA A 101 -4.25 -32.45 0.16
N LEU A 102 -3.32 -33.39 -0.08
CA LEU A 102 -3.48 -34.39 -1.15
C LEU A 102 -4.58 -35.41 -0.83
N SER A 103 -4.68 -35.90 0.41
CA SER A 103 -5.75 -36.79 0.85
C SER A 103 -7.14 -36.15 0.75
N THR A 104 -7.21 -34.83 0.96
CA THR A 104 -8.42 -34.05 0.76
C THR A 104 -8.79 -33.95 -0.72
N ILE A 105 -7.82 -33.69 -1.59
CA ILE A 105 -8.04 -33.59 -3.05
C ILE A 105 -8.51 -34.93 -3.63
N THR A 106 -7.90 -36.06 -3.23
CA THR A 106 -8.29 -37.39 -3.72
C THR A 106 -9.71 -37.79 -3.34
N SER A 107 -10.27 -37.24 -2.26
CA SER A 107 -11.66 -37.49 -1.87
C SER A 107 -12.69 -36.82 -2.80
N ILE A 108 -12.29 -35.86 -3.63
CA ILE A 108 -13.18 -35.05 -4.49
C ILE A 108 -12.77 -35.02 -5.97
N ALA A 109 -11.67 -35.66 -6.35
CA ALA A 109 -11.12 -35.64 -7.70
C ALA A 109 -10.27 -36.89 -7.98
N LYS A 110 -10.00 -37.15 -9.26
CA LYS A 110 -9.03 -38.17 -9.67
C LYS A 110 -7.64 -37.54 -9.67
N VAL A 111 -6.66 -38.19 -9.05
CA VAL A 111 -5.30 -37.63 -8.90
C VAL A 111 -4.28 -38.58 -9.50
N THR A 112 -3.34 -38.06 -10.26
CA THR A 112 -2.14 -38.78 -10.71
C THR A 112 -0.92 -38.00 -10.29
N VAL A 113 0.01 -38.68 -9.62
CA VAL A 113 1.29 -38.12 -9.20
C VAL A 113 2.40 -38.83 -9.96
N VAL A 114 3.26 -38.06 -10.63
CA VAL A 114 4.49 -38.55 -11.25
C VAL A 114 5.65 -37.82 -10.63
N SER A 115 6.54 -38.53 -9.92
CA SER A 115 7.68 -37.92 -9.25
C SER A 115 8.96 -38.69 -9.50
N LYS A 116 10.08 -37.98 -9.58
CA LYS A 116 11.42 -38.56 -9.56
C LYS A 116 12.22 -37.85 -8.48
N PHE A 117 12.58 -38.60 -7.45
CA PHE A 117 13.46 -38.12 -6.40
C PHE A 117 14.86 -37.86 -6.96
N GLU A 118 15.56 -36.86 -6.44
CA GLU A 118 16.86 -36.43 -6.98
C GLU A 118 17.94 -37.53 -7.00
N GLU A 119 17.86 -38.48 -6.07
CA GLU A 119 18.78 -39.63 -5.97
C GLU A 119 18.34 -40.82 -6.85
N ASP A 120 17.08 -40.84 -7.31
CA ASP A 120 16.54 -41.94 -8.10
C ASP A 120 16.92 -41.83 -9.58
N GLN A 121 17.20 -42.97 -10.22
CA GLN A 121 17.51 -43.03 -11.65
C GLN A 121 16.27 -42.93 -12.54
N VAL A 122 15.08 -43.29 -12.02
CA VAL A 122 13.83 -43.37 -12.78
C VAL A 122 12.71 -42.73 -11.96
N GLY A 123 11.74 -42.11 -12.64
CA GLY A 123 10.53 -41.62 -12.00
C GLY A 123 9.51 -42.73 -11.75
N TYR A 124 8.59 -42.44 -10.84
CA TYR A 124 7.49 -43.32 -10.47
C TYR A 124 6.16 -42.58 -10.58
N GLU A 125 5.12 -43.33 -10.91
CA GLU A 125 3.76 -42.84 -11.03
C GLU A 125 2.84 -43.63 -10.11
N ILE A 126 1.94 -42.90 -9.45
CA ILE A 126 0.85 -43.45 -8.67
C ILE A 126 -0.43 -42.64 -8.92
N GLY A 127 -1.56 -43.32 -9.02
CA GLY A 127 -2.86 -42.73 -9.23
C GLY A 127 -3.83 -43.02 -8.08
N PHE A 128 -4.84 -42.16 -7.94
CA PHE A 128 -5.98 -42.36 -7.06
C PHE A 128 -7.26 -42.06 -7.82
N SER A 129 -8.22 -42.98 -7.76
CA SER A 129 -9.50 -42.91 -8.45
C SER A 129 -10.62 -43.53 -7.61
N GLU A 130 -11.80 -43.74 -8.20
CA GLU A 130 -12.93 -44.44 -7.56
C GLU A 130 -12.56 -45.84 -7.05
N ASN A 131 -11.60 -46.51 -7.72
CA ASN A 131 -11.14 -47.84 -7.34
C ASN A 131 -10.04 -47.80 -6.25
N GLY A 132 -9.80 -46.63 -5.66
CA GLY A 132 -8.73 -46.40 -4.70
C GLY A 132 -7.39 -46.10 -5.38
N LYS A 133 -6.32 -46.40 -4.64
CA LYS A 133 -4.92 -46.18 -5.03
C LYS A 133 -4.45 -47.24 -6.03
N SER A 134 -3.77 -46.82 -7.08
CA SER A 134 -3.15 -47.72 -8.06
C SER A 134 -1.83 -48.29 -7.56
N GLU A 135 -1.34 -49.35 -8.20
CA GLU A 135 0.05 -49.79 -8.03
C GLU A 135 1.04 -48.73 -8.51
N ILE A 136 2.21 -48.67 -7.86
CA ILE A 136 3.31 -47.80 -8.25
C ILE A 136 3.99 -48.39 -9.48
N LYS A 137 4.06 -47.63 -10.57
CA LYS A 137 4.73 -48.04 -11.82
C LYS A 137 5.86 -47.07 -12.19
N LYS A 138 6.83 -47.54 -12.97
CA LYS A 138 7.89 -46.69 -13.53
C LYS A 138 7.30 -45.74 -14.57
N SER A 139 7.72 -44.48 -14.54
CA SER A 139 7.24 -43.45 -15.46
C SER A 139 8.39 -42.49 -15.82
N PRO A 140 8.52 -42.07 -17.09
CA PRO A 140 9.61 -41.19 -17.52
C PRO A 140 9.45 -39.80 -16.90
N ARG A 141 10.49 -39.34 -16.21
CA ARG A 141 10.59 -37.98 -15.67
C ARG A 141 12.06 -37.60 -15.49
N GLU A 142 12.40 -36.36 -15.82
CA GLU A 142 13.76 -35.84 -15.64
C GLU A 142 14.06 -35.52 -14.17
N LYS A 143 13.18 -34.75 -13.50
CA LYS A 143 13.30 -34.29 -12.11
C LYS A 143 11.96 -33.81 -11.55
N GLY A 144 11.82 -33.77 -10.22
CA GLY A 144 10.73 -33.08 -9.51
C GLY A 144 9.42 -33.85 -9.49
N THR A 145 8.30 -33.15 -9.31
CA THR A 145 6.96 -33.76 -9.18
C THR A 145 5.93 -33.14 -10.11
N SER A 146 5.04 -33.93 -10.69
CA SER A 146 3.81 -33.46 -11.35
C SER A 146 2.62 -34.08 -10.63
N VAL A 147 1.70 -33.21 -10.24
CA VAL A 147 0.41 -33.60 -9.67
C VAL A 147 -0.67 -33.15 -10.63
N LYS A 148 -1.36 -34.12 -11.22
CA LYS A 148 -2.48 -33.93 -12.14
C LYS A 148 -3.78 -34.27 -11.41
N VAL A 149 -4.71 -33.33 -11.38
CA VAL A 149 -6.03 -33.43 -10.73
C VAL A 149 -7.09 -33.29 -11.81
N GLU A 150 -7.95 -34.31 -11.96
CA GLU A 150 -8.96 -34.41 -13.00
C GLU A 150 -10.37 -34.54 -12.41
N ASP A 151 -11.35 -34.00 -13.15
CA ASP A 151 -12.77 -34.07 -12.82
C ASP A 151 -13.10 -33.58 -11.39
N LEU A 152 -12.74 -32.34 -11.05
CA LEU A 152 -12.98 -31.80 -9.71
C LEU A 152 -14.48 -31.81 -9.33
N PHE A 153 -14.78 -32.36 -8.16
CA PHE A 153 -16.13 -32.59 -7.62
C PHE A 153 -17.02 -33.53 -8.45
N TYR A 154 -16.44 -34.47 -9.21
CA TYR A 154 -17.23 -35.44 -9.98
C TYR A 154 -18.19 -36.27 -9.11
N ASN A 155 -17.76 -36.61 -7.89
CA ASN A 155 -18.51 -37.39 -6.92
C ASN A 155 -19.37 -36.54 -5.95
N ILE A 156 -19.34 -35.20 -6.06
CA ILE A 156 -20.17 -34.28 -5.24
C ILE A 156 -20.95 -33.30 -6.16
N PRO A 157 -22.07 -33.75 -6.76
CA PRO A 157 -22.82 -32.95 -7.74
C PRO A 157 -23.31 -31.59 -7.22
N ALA A 158 -23.64 -31.48 -5.94
CA ALA A 158 -24.07 -30.23 -5.32
C ALA A 158 -22.96 -29.16 -5.33
N ARG A 159 -21.71 -29.53 -5.02
CA ARG A 159 -20.56 -28.62 -5.07
C ARG A 159 -20.20 -28.26 -6.50
N ARG A 160 -20.27 -29.22 -7.42
CA ARG A 160 -20.06 -28.97 -8.85
C ARG A 160 -21.03 -27.92 -9.41
N LYS A 161 -22.28 -27.89 -8.93
CA LYS A 161 -23.27 -26.85 -9.28
C LYS A 161 -23.01 -25.47 -8.65
N TYR A 162 -22.25 -25.40 -7.55
CA TYR A 162 -21.90 -24.13 -6.88
C TYR A 162 -20.77 -23.38 -7.60
N LEU A 163 -19.96 -24.10 -8.38
CA LEU A 163 -18.92 -23.50 -9.20
C LEU A 163 -19.50 -22.52 -10.23
N LYS A 164 -18.78 -21.42 -10.46
CA LYS A 164 -19.14 -20.43 -11.47
C LYS A 164 -18.70 -20.91 -12.87
N SER A 165 -18.86 -20.06 -13.88
CA SER A 165 -18.40 -20.38 -15.23
C SER A 165 -16.89 -20.68 -15.26
N GLU A 166 -16.45 -21.49 -16.24
CA GLU A 166 -15.03 -21.84 -16.43
C GLU A 166 -14.13 -20.58 -16.48
N GLN A 167 -14.61 -19.51 -17.13
CA GLN A 167 -13.91 -18.22 -17.20
C GLN A 167 -13.78 -17.53 -15.84
N THR A 168 -14.81 -17.61 -14.99
CA THR A 168 -14.80 -17.01 -13.65
C THR A 168 -13.85 -17.76 -12.72
N GLU A 169 -13.84 -19.09 -12.77
CA GLU A 169 -12.94 -19.89 -11.95
C GLU A 169 -11.48 -19.75 -12.43
N TYR A 170 -11.24 -19.70 -13.74
CA TYR A 170 -9.91 -19.36 -14.27
C TYR A 170 -9.43 -17.98 -13.80
N ARG A 171 -10.30 -16.96 -13.80
CA ARG A 171 -9.94 -15.62 -13.31
C ARG A 171 -9.52 -15.67 -11.84
N LYS A 172 -10.23 -16.42 -10.99
CA LYS A 172 -9.86 -16.59 -9.58
C LYS A 172 -8.52 -17.31 -9.41
N ILE A 173 -8.25 -18.32 -10.25
CA ILE A 173 -6.93 -18.98 -10.29
C ILE A 173 -5.86 -17.96 -10.65
N TYR A 174 -6.06 -17.15 -11.69
CA TYR A 174 -5.10 -16.13 -12.10
C TYR A 174 -4.86 -15.07 -11.01
N GLU A 175 -5.92 -14.60 -10.34
CA GLU A 175 -5.82 -13.64 -9.22
C GLU A 175 -5.00 -14.19 -8.05
N LEU A 176 -5.10 -15.50 -7.78
CA LEU A 176 -4.24 -16.20 -6.83
C LEU A 176 -2.80 -16.27 -7.34
N LEU A 177 -2.58 -16.77 -8.57
CA LEU A 177 -1.25 -16.97 -9.14
C LEU A 177 -0.45 -15.67 -9.25
N ALA A 178 -1.11 -14.56 -9.59
CA ALA A 178 -0.50 -13.23 -9.64
C ALA A 178 0.23 -12.87 -8.33
N LYS A 179 -0.30 -13.29 -7.16
CA LYS A 179 0.35 -13.09 -5.86
C LYS A 179 1.68 -13.83 -5.76
N TYR A 180 1.71 -15.09 -6.21
CA TYR A 180 2.91 -15.92 -6.20
C TYR A 180 3.94 -15.42 -7.20
N PHE A 181 3.50 -15.04 -8.41
CA PHE A 181 4.39 -14.50 -9.43
C PHE A 181 5.18 -13.31 -8.91
N LEU A 182 4.54 -12.40 -8.16
CA LEU A 182 5.17 -11.19 -7.59
C LEU A 182 6.13 -11.47 -6.43
N VAL A 183 5.83 -12.48 -5.58
CA VAL A 183 6.63 -12.81 -4.39
C VAL A 183 7.82 -13.70 -4.72
N TYR A 184 7.71 -14.54 -5.74
CA TYR A 184 8.71 -15.52 -6.14
C TYR A 184 9.33 -15.16 -7.49
N PRO A 185 10.01 -14.00 -7.61
CA PRO A 185 10.68 -13.63 -8.87
C PRO A 185 11.81 -14.61 -9.22
N ASN A 186 12.34 -15.34 -8.23
CA ASN A 186 13.39 -16.34 -8.37
C ASN A 186 12.91 -17.68 -8.95
N ILE A 187 11.63 -17.81 -9.31
CA ILE A 187 11.05 -19.02 -9.90
C ILE A 187 10.58 -18.70 -11.31
N HIS A 188 10.86 -19.58 -12.27
CA HIS A 188 10.28 -19.56 -13.60
C HIS A 188 8.86 -20.14 -13.56
N PHE A 189 7.86 -19.31 -13.86
CA PHE A 189 6.47 -19.77 -14.00
C PHE A 189 6.04 -19.86 -15.47
N LEU A 190 5.48 -21.01 -15.84
CA LEU A 190 4.83 -21.22 -17.13
C LEU A 190 3.35 -21.53 -16.89
N LEU A 191 2.43 -20.70 -17.42
CA LEU A 191 0.99 -20.91 -17.32
C LEU A 191 0.42 -21.28 -18.69
N GLU A 192 -0.21 -22.45 -18.77
CA GLU A 192 -0.93 -22.94 -19.94
C GLU A 192 -2.42 -23.02 -19.64
N LYS A 193 -3.23 -22.49 -20.57
CA LYS A 193 -4.68 -22.49 -20.50
C LYS A 193 -5.25 -23.22 -21.72
N ASP A 194 -6.03 -24.28 -21.49
CA ASP A 194 -6.70 -25.05 -22.53
C ASP A 194 -5.73 -25.51 -23.64
N GLY A 195 -4.53 -25.95 -23.24
CA GLY A 195 -3.45 -26.41 -24.13
C GLY A 195 -2.67 -25.30 -24.83
N LYS A 196 -2.93 -24.02 -24.55
CA LYS A 196 -2.19 -22.89 -25.12
C LYS A 196 -1.38 -22.17 -24.03
N LYS A 197 -0.16 -21.76 -24.37
CA LYS A 197 0.68 -20.92 -23.52
C LYS A 197 0.01 -19.57 -23.29
N ALA A 198 -0.34 -19.28 -22.04
CA ALA A 198 -1.02 -18.06 -21.64
C ALA A 198 -0.07 -17.02 -21.04
N LEU A 199 0.92 -17.47 -20.25
CA LEU A 199 1.93 -16.60 -19.65
C LEU A 199 3.25 -17.35 -19.47
N ASP A 200 4.36 -16.64 -19.62
CA ASP A 200 5.70 -17.15 -19.40
C ASP A 200 6.55 -16.11 -18.69
N LEU A 201 6.96 -16.46 -17.48
CA LEU A 201 7.59 -15.57 -16.53
C LEU A 201 8.94 -16.16 -16.15
N PRO A 202 10.03 -15.87 -16.89
CA PRO A 202 11.34 -16.37 -16.56
C PRO A 202 11.77 -15.94 -15.16
N GLU A 203 12.70 -16.67 -14.56
CA GLU A 203 13.33 -16.25 -13.30
C GLU A 203 14.06 -14.91 -13.48
N VAL A 204 13.96 -14.05 -12.48
CA VAL A 204 14.72 -12.80 -12.42
C VAL A 204 16.06 -13.10 -11.74
N LYS A 205 17.16 -12.82 -12.43
CA LYS A 205 18.51 -13.08 -11.92
C LYS A 205 18.77 -12.33 -10.62
N ASP A 206 19.45 -12.99 -9.68
CA ASP A 206 19.82 -12.46 -8.36
C ASP A 206 18.64 -12.05 -7.45
N ALA A 207 17.40 -12.26 -7.89
CA ALA A 207 16.22 -11.97 -7.09
C ALA A 207 16.06 -13.03 -5.98
N LYS A 208 15.61 -12.58 -4.81
CA LYS A 208 15.31 -13.45 -3.67
C LYS A 208 13.80 -13.59 -3.50
N GLN A 209 13.37 -14.71 -2.92
CA GLN A 209 12.00 -14.86 -2.44
C GLN A 209 11.62 -13.68 -1.53
N GLY A 210 10.41 -13.14 -1.72
CA GLY A 210 9.90 -12.01 -0.95
C GLY A 210 10.47 -10.65 -1.37
N THR A 211 11.23 -10.56 -2.47
CA THR A 211 11.62 -9.27 -3.06
C THR A 211 10.71 -8.95 -4.24
N VAL A 212 10.02 -7.81 -4.22
CA VAL A 212 9.20 -7.39 -5.34
C VAL A 212 10.12 -6.77 -6.40
N GLN A 213 10.14 -7.33 -7.60
CA GLN A 213 11.00 -6.91 -8.71
C GLN A 213 10.18 -6.18 -9.79
N LEU A 214 10.76 -5.10 -10.35
CA LEU A 214 10.06 -4.27 -11.35
C LEU A 214 9.69 -5.07 -12.61
N GLU A 215 10.57 -5.95 -13.07
CA GLU A 215 10.36 -6.81 -14.24
C GLU A 215 9.06 -7.61 -14.08
N ARG A 216 8.93 -8.29 -12.95
CA ARG A 216 7.75 -9.08 -12.62
C ARG A 216 6.50 -8.22 -12.43
N VAL A 217 6.65 -7.03 -11.85
CA VAL A 217 5.54 -6.06 -11.75
C VAL A 217 5.06 -5.66 -13.14
N LYS A 218 5.95 -5.35 -14.09
CA LYS A 218 5.54 -5.00 -15.46
C LYS A 218 4.82 -6.15 -16.19
N ASP A 219 5.27 -7.39 -15.98
CA ASP A 219 4.62 -8.57 -16.57
C ASP A 219 3.18 -8.78 -16.08
N ILE A 220 2.92 -8.47 -14.80
CA ILE A 220 1.60 -8.67 -14.16
C ILE A 220 0.70 -7.42 -14.23
N PHE A 221 1.32 -6.24 -14.31
CA PHE A 221 0.72 -4.91 -14.38
C PHE A 221 1.34 -4.12 -15.55
N PRO A 222 0.77 -4.24 -16.75
CA PRO A 222 1.23 -3.48 -17.91
C PRO A 222 1.08 -1.97 -17.71
N ASP A 223 0.09 -1.57 -16.92
CA ASP A 223 -0.23 -0.17 -16.61
C ASP A 223 0.70 0.37 -15.52
N ASN A 224 1.99 0.51 -15.87
CA ASN A 224 3.03 1.30 -15.20
C ASN A 224 2.87 1.53 -13.67
N THR A 225 2.90 0.47 -12.86
CA THR A 225 3.21 0.60 -11.41
C THR A 225 4.69 0.93 -11.21
N GLY A 226 5.05 2.18 -11.52
CA GLY A 226 5.35 3.26 -10.59
C GLY A 226 6.37 3.07 -9.47
N LEU A 227 7.17 4.12 -9.29
CA LEU A 227 7.97 4.54 -8.13
C LEU A 227 8.36 3.42 -7.14
N ALA A 228 9.63 3.05 -7.21
CA ALA A 228 10.22 2.07 -6.29
C ALA A 228 10.24 2.61 -4.86
N ILE A 229 9.65 1.83 -3.94
CA ILE A 229 9.70 2.08 -2.50
C ILE A 229 10.79 1.22 -1.90
N PHE A 230 11.68 1.86 -1.14
CA PHE A 230 12.63 1.21 -0.25
C PHE A 230 12.60 1.90 1.10
N TYR A 231 12.32 1.13 2.14
CA TYR A 231 12.34 1.61 3.52
C TYR A 231 13.05 0.60 4.40
N ASN A 232 13.88 1.09 5.31
CA ASN A 232 14.48 0.29 6.37
C ASN A 232 14.57 1.15 7.62
N GLY A 233 13.74 0.84 8.60
CA GLY A 233 13.57 1.66 9.80
C GLY A 233 12.60 1.01 10.76
N SER A 234 12.64 1.39 12.04
CA SER A 234 11.66 0.89 13.01
C SER A 234 11.57 -0.64 13.12
N GLY A 235 12.65 -1.37 12.82
CA GLY A 235 12.66 -2.85 12.84
C GLY A 235 11.87 -3.50 11.70
N ILE A 236 11.52 -2.74 10.67
CA ILE A 236 10.76 -3.17 9.48
C ILE A 236 11.57 -2.78 8.25
N SER A 237 11.64 -3.67 7.27
CA SER A 237 12.08 -3.30 5.92
C SER A 237 10.97 -3.48 4.93
N MET A 238 10.82 -2.56 3.98
CA MET A 238 9.80 -2.62 2.94
C MET A 238 10.42 -2.41 1.57
N ASN A 239 9.99 -3.22 0.61
CA ASN A 239 10.28 -3.03 -0.81
C ASN A 239 8.99 -3.14 -1.62
N GLY A 240 8.93 -2.47 -2.77
CA GLY A 240 7.74 -2.52 -3.62
C GLY A 240 7.65 -1.37 -4.60
N TYR A 241 6.47 -1.22 -5.18
CA TYR A 241 6.16 -0.26 -6.23
C TYR A 241 4.79 0.34 -5.97
N VAL A 242 4.69 1.66 -6.06
CA VAL A 242 3.42 2.39 -5.93
C VAL A 242 3.20 3.25 -7.16
N ALA A 243 1.96 3.34 -7.63
CA ALA A 243 1.66 4.09 -8.83
C ALA A 243 1.90 5.60 -8.68
N HIS A 244 2.27 6.26 -9.77
CA HIS A 244 2.28 7.71 -9.81
C HIS A 244 0.85 8.25 -9.53
N PRO A 245 0.67 9.35 -8.76
CA PRO A 245 -0.67 9.85 -8.42
C PRO A 245 -1.58 10.15 -9.61
N SER A 246 -1.04 10.38 -10.81
CA SER A 246 -1.83 10.58 -12.04
C SER A 246 -2.54 9.33 -12.56
N LEU A 247 -2.20 8.14 -12.06
CA LEU A 247 -2.80 6.87 -12.46
C LEU A 247 -3.96 6.46 -11.53
N HIS A 248 -4.57 7.43 -10.85
CA HIS A 248 -5.71 7.20 -9.98
C HIS A 248 -7.00 6.92 -10.75
N GLY A 249 -8.01 6.40 -10.06
CA GLY A 249 -9.35 6.36 -10.59
C GLY A 249 -10.40 5.82 -9.62
N PRO A 250 -11.69 5.89 -9.98
CA PRO A 250 -12.81 5.54 -9.11
C PRO A 250 -13.06 4.03 -8.99
N ARG A 251 -12.38 3.21 -9.80
CA ARG A 251 -12.59 1.74 -9.85
C ARG A 251 -11.69 1.01 -8.86
N VAL A 252 -12.09 -0.21 -8.51
CA VAL A 252 -11.23 -1.13 -7.74
C VAL A 252 -9.97 -1.43 -8.55
N MET A 253 -8.84 -0.96 -8.06
CA MET A 253 -7.52 -1.21 -8.64
C MET A 253 -6.83 -2.34 -7.89
N LYS A 254 -5.89 -3.00 -8.57
CA LYS A 254 -5.18 -4.14 -8.01
C LYS A 254 -4.18 -3.69 -6.94
N GLN A 255 -4.31 -4.23 -5.75
CA GLN A 255 -3.50 -3.87 -4.58
C GLN A 255 -2.98 -5.14 -3.94
N TYR A 256 -1.66 -5.24 -3.78
CA TYR A 256 -1.03 -6.41 -3.20
C TYR A 256 -0.14 -5.98 -2.06
N VAL A 257 -0.38 -6.59 -0.90
CA VAL A 257 0.43 -6.44 0.29
C VAL A 257 0.92 -7.81 0.69
N PHE A 258 2.22 -7.89 0.97
CA PHE A 258 2.89 -9.09 1.44
C PHE A 258 3.59 -8.79 2.75
N ILE A 259 3.58 -9.76 3.67
CA ILE A 259 4.37 -9.74 4.89
C ILE A 259 5.20 -11.00 4.93
N ASN A 260 6.52 -10.86 4.99
CA ASN A 260 7.48 -11.97 4.92
C ASN A 260 7.19 -12.90 3.72
N GLY A 261 6.81 -12.33 2.57
CA GLY A 261 6.45 -13.08 1.37
C GLY A 261 5.05 -13.73 1.39
N ARG A 262 4.24 -13.55 2.45
CA ARG A 262 2.86 -14.04 2.48
C ARG A 262 1.88 -12.97 2.03
N PRO A 263 0.96 -13.26 1.08
CA PRO A 263 -0.09 -12.32 0.73
C PRO A 263 -1.04 -12.11 1.90
N ILE A 264 -1.33 -10.85 2.22
CA ILE A 264 -2.24 -10.46 3.30
C ILE A 264 -3.32 -9.51 2.79
N THR A 265 -4.46 -9.53 3.48
CA THR A 265 -5.58 -8.61 3.30
C THR A 265 -5.78 -7.81 4.57
N GLU A 266 -4.81 -6.96 4.92
CA GLU A 266 -4.88 -6.11 6.11
C GLU A 266 -5.28 -4.67 5.70
N ARG A 267 -6.37 -4.16 6.28
CA ARG A 267 -6.97 -2.88 5.89
C ARG A 267 -6.18 -1.68 6.39
N GLY A 268 -5.50 -1.80 7.53
CA GLY A 268 -4.66 -0.78 8.12
C GLY A 268 -3.46 -0.41 7.26
N ILE A 269 -2.76 -1.38 6.67
CA ILE A 269 -1.64 -1.13 5.74
C ILE A 269 -2.16 -0.44 4.48
N VAL A 270 -3.27 -0.92 3.91
CA VAL A 270 -3.89 -0.26 2.75
C VAL A 270 -4.24 1.18 3.10
N ARG A 271 -4.85 1.42 4.26
CA ARG A 271 -5.16 2.76 4.75
C ARG A 271 -3.89 3.61 4.93
N ALA A 272 -2.82 3.06 5.48
CA ALA A 272 -1.56 3.76 5.68
C ALA A 272 -0.92 4.20 4.35
N VAL A 273 -1.01 3.36 3.30
CA VAL A 273 -0.62 3.76 1.94
C VAL A 273 -1.43 4.98 1.51
N TYR A 274 -2.76 4.92 1.64
CA TYR A 274 -3.63 6.06 1.29
C TYR A 274 -3.37 7.31 2.13
N GLU A 275 -3.03 7.18 3.42
CA GLU A 275 -2.63 8.29 4.27
C GLU A 275 -1.31 8.92 3.78
N GLY A 276 -0.37 8.12 3.24
CA GLY A 276 0.82 8.64 2.55
C GLY A 276 0.50 9.37 1.25
N TYR A 277 -0.55 8.94 0.55
CA TYR A 277 -1.07 9.59 -0.65
C TYR A 277 -2.05 10.75 -0.39
N ALA A 278 -2.42 11.03 0.86
CA ALA A 278 -3.54 11.92 1.18
C ALA A 278 -3.42 13.33 0.57
N ARG A 279 -2.19 13.82 0.36
CA ARG A 279 -1.92 15.13 -0.26
C ARG A 279 -1.94 15.12 -1.80
N TYR A 280 -1.98 13.93 -2.41
CA TYR A 280 -1.78 13.69 -3.83
C TYR A 280 -2.98 13.05 -4.53
N LEU A 281 -3.93 12.49 -3.78
CA LEU A 281 -5.11 11.83 -4.34
C LEU A 281 -6.41 12.54 -3.95
N PRO A 282 -7.34 12.71 -4.91
CA PRO A 282 -8.73 13.04 -4.61
C PRO A 282 -9.40 12.03 -3.66
N PHE A 283 -10.39 12.51 -2.92
CA PHE A 283 -11.14 11.67 -1.99
C PHE A 283 -11.83 10.50 -2.70
N GLY A 284 -11.67 9.29 -2.15
CA GLY A 284 -12.33 8.07 -2.62
C GLY A 284 -11.63 7.34 -3.77
N GLU A 285 -10.64 7.97 -4.40
CA GLU A 285 -9.95 7.35 -5.52
C GLU A 285 -8.96 6.27 -5.11
N LYS A 286 -8.72 5.35 -6.05
CA LYS A 286 -7.86 4.19 -5.85
C LYS A 286 -6.65 4.26 -6.76
N ILE A 287 -5.58 3.59 -6.32
CA ILE A 287 -4.32 3.44 -7.05
C ILE A 287 -3.88 1.97 -6.98
N PRO A 288 -3.13 1.48 -7.98
CA PRO A 288 -2.48 0.19 -7.87
C PRO A 288 -1.15 0.30 -7.11
N PHE A 289 -0.83 -0.73 -6.35
CA PHE A 289 0.46 -0.85 -5.67
C PHE A 289 0.76 -2.31 -5.32
N VAL A 290 2.06 -2.58 -5.14
CA VAL A 290 2.59 -3.86 -4.69
C VAL A 290 3.63 -3.57 -3.61
N LEU A 291 3.39 -4.02 -2.38
CA LEU A 291 4.30 -3.81 -1.25
C LEU A 291 4.62 -5.15 -0.58
N ASN A 292 5.89 -5.38 -0.29
CA ASN A 292 6.31 -6.44 0.60
C ASN A 292 7.03 -5.86 1.82
N LEU A 293 6.49 -6.15 3.00
CA LEU A 293 7.05 -5.81 4.30
C LEU A 293 7.78 -7.05 4.84
N THR A 294 8.98 -6.85 5.33
CA THR A 294 9.73 -7.86 6.09
C THR A 294 9.77 -7.39 7.53
N ILE A 295 9.15 -8.17 8.41
CA ILE A 295 8.97 -7.87 9.83
C ILE A 295 9.46 -9.09 10.60
N ARG A 296 10.11 -8.87 11.74
CA ARG A 296 10.55 -10.01 12.55
C ARG A 296 9.34 -10.87 12.99
N PRO A 297 9.41 -12.21 12.89
CA PRO A 297 8.27 -13.09 13.19
C PRO A 297 7.69 -12.95 14.60
N ASP A 298 8.49 -12.53 15.59
CA ASP A 298 8.05 -12.31 16.96
C ASP A 298 7.09 -11.13 17.13
N LEU A 299 7.04 -10.21 16.16
CA LEU A 299 6.20 -8.99 16.20
C LEU A 299 4.88 -9.15 15.44
N VAL A 300 4.66 -10.31 14.79
CA VAL A 300 3.51 -10.58 13.92
C VAL A 300 2.92 -11.94 14.25
N ASP A 301 1.68 -11.94 14.76
CA ASP A 301 0.89 -13.16 14.89
C ASP A 301 0.13 -13.43 13.59
N VAL A 302 0.50 -14.53 12.93
CA VAL A 302 -0.08 -14.98 11.65
C VAL A 302 -1.21 -16.00 11.88
N ASN A 303 -1.41 -16.48 13.10
CA ASN A 303 -2.38 -17.53 13.43
C ASN A 303 -3.77 -16.98 13.82
N VAL A 304 -4.22 -15.92 13.14
CA VAL A 304 -5.45 -15.20 13.50
C VAL A 304 -6.68 -15.71 12.73
N HIS A 305 -6.49 -16.14 11.49
CA HIS A 305 -7.58 -16.59 10.61
C HIS A 305 -7.26 -17.97 10.00
N PRO A 306 -8.25 -18.86 9.79
CA PRO A 306 -8.01 -20.20 9.21
C PRO A 306 -7.29 -20.18 7.85
N ARG A 307 -7.54 -19.15 7.03
CA ARG A 307 -6.87 -18.94 5.73
C ARG A 307 -5.55 -18.15 5.82
N LYS A 308 -5.20 -17.65 7.01
CA LYS A 308 -3.97 -16.87 7.31
C LYS A 308 -3.77 -15.63 6.42
N GLU A 309 -4.87 -15.08 5.89
CA GLU A 309 -4.89 -13.85 5.07
C GLU A 309 -4.88 -12.58 5.96
N GLU A 310 -5.16 -12.72 7.25
CA GLU A 310 -5.13 -11.65 8.24
C GLU A 310 -4.02 -11.90 9.25
N VAL A 311 -3.36 -10.83 9.71
CA VAL A 311 -2.30 -10.87 10.72
C VAL A 311 -2.63 -9.90 11.84
N ARG A 312 -2.16 -10.19 13.05
CA ARG A 312 -2.18 -9.25 14.18
C ARG A 312 -0.77 -8.81 14.50
N PHE A 313 -0.63 -7.51 14.68
CA PHE A 313 0.65 -6.89 15.03
C PHE A 313 0.69 -6.61 16.52
N GLU A 314 1.85 -6.84 17.14
CA GLU A 314 2.08 -6.42 18.52
C GLU A 314 1.96 -4.88 18.64
N ASN A 315 2.49 -4.15 17.66
CA ASN A 315 2.34 -2.70 17.54
C ASN A 315 1.98 -2.29 16.11
N ALA A 316 0.68 -2.32 15.81
CA ALA A 316 0.13 -1.94 14.50
C ALA A 316 0.47 -0.49 14.11
N PHE A 317 0.45 0.44 15.08
CA PHE A 317 0.72 1.86 14.82
C PHE A 317 2.11 2.09 14.24
N ARG A 318 3.12 1.39 14.77
CA ARG A 318 4.50 1.48 14.27
C ARG A 318 4.61 1.06 12.80
N ILE A 319 3.91 -0.01 12.42
CA ILE A 319 3.92 -0.53 11.05
C ILE A 319 3.19 0.42 10.11
N TYR A 320 2.01 0.91 10.49
CA TYR A 320 1.24 1.84 9.67
C TYR A 320 1.97 3.16 9.47
N SER A 321 2.60 3.70 10.53
CA SER A 321 3.41 4.92 10.43
C SER A 321 4.60 4.73 9.49
N ALA A 322 5.29 3.59 9.56
CA ALA A 322 6.42 3.27 8.68
C ALA A 322 5.98 3.16 7.21
N VAL A 323 4.82 2.53 6.94
CA VAL A 323 4.26 2.46 5.57
C VAL A 323 3.91 3.84 5.06
N GLN A 324 3.21 4.64 5.87
CA GLN A 324 2.82 6.01 5.53
C GLN A 324 4.05 6.87 5.21
N GLU A 325 5.06 6.85 6.08
CA GLU A 325 6.31 7.62 5.93
C GLU A 325 7.06 7.21 4.66
N ALA A 326 7.19 5.91 4.41
CA ALA A 326 7.88 5.39 3.23
C ALA A 326 7.21 5.79 1.91
N VAL A 327 5.87 5.73 1.87
CA VAL A 327 5.08 6.18 0.72
C VAL A 327 5.23 7.68 0.53
N LEU A 328 5.06 8.46 1.60
CA LEU A 328 5.19 9.92 1.57
C LEU A 328 6.57 10.35 1.06
N HIS A 329 7.64 9.81 1.64
CA HIS A 329 9.01 10.12 1.24
C HIS A 329 9.31 9.73 -0.22
N THR A 330 8.76 8.61 -0.69
CA THR A 330 8.91 8.19 -2.09
C THR A 330 8.22 9.17 -3.03
N LEU A 331 7.00 9.61 -2.68
CA LEU A 331 6.26 10.60 -3.46
C LEU A 331 6.95 11.97 -3.42
N GLU A 332 7.40 12.44 -2.27
CA GLU A 332 8.15 13.69 -2.14
C GLU A 332 9.41 13.67 -2.99
N LYS A 333 10.20 12.60 -2.92
CA LYS A 333 11.40 12.45 -3.75
C LYS A 333 11.08 12.43 -5.24
N ALA A 334 10.04 11.69 -5.65
CA ALA A 334 9.70 11.54 -7.06
C ALA A 334 9.03 12.77 -7.67
N LEU A 335 8.29 13.54 -6.86
CA LEU A 335 7.50 14.67 -7.31
C LEU A 335 8.20 16.01 -7.05
N SER A 336 9.17 16.08 -6.13
CA SER A 336 9.94 17.30 -5.87
C SER A 336 10.59 17.86 -7.15
N TYR A 337 10.38 19.15 -7.40
CA TYR A 337 10.97 19.84 -8.54
C TYR A 337 12.47 20.08 -8.27
N ASN A 338 13.34 19.41 -9.03
CA ASN A 338 14.78 19.64 -8.97
C ASN A 338 15.25 20.38 -10.23
N PRO A 339 15.61 21.68 -10.16
CA PRO A 339 15.98 22.49 -11.33
C PRO A 339 17.30 22.09 -12.01
N LYS A 340 17.93 20.96 -11.64
CA LYS A 340 19.24 20.52 -12.13
C LYS A 340 19.33 19.08 -12.66
N SER A 341 18.22 18.40 -12.97
CA SER A 341 18.28 17.17 -13.75
C SER A 341 17.87 17.45 -15.20
N SER A 342 18.81 17.97 -15.98
CA SER A 342 18.80 17.85 -17.44
C SER A 342 18.92 16.37 -17.78
N ASP A 343 17.89 15.81 -18.40
CA ASP A 343 17.87 14.46 -18.92
C ASP A 343 18.71 14.42 -20.20
N GLY A 344 19.81 13.66 -20.16
CA GLY A 344 20.81 13.66 -21.21
C GLY A 344 22.03 12.82 -20.84
N ASP A 345 21.82 11.59 -20.40
CA ASP A 345 22.73 10.45 -20.60
C ASP A 345 22.15 9.19 -19.94
N VAL A 346 21.25 8.50 -20.64
CA VAL A 346 21.05 7.06 -20.42
C VAL A 346 22.19 6.37 -21.17
N LYS A 347 23.33 6.22 -20.49
CA LYS A 347 24.32 5.20 -20.86
C LYS A 347 24.25 4.07 -19.86
N GLU A 348 24.01 2.88 -20.40
CA GLU A 348 24.33 1.60 -19.77
C GLU A 348 25.71 1.66 -19.12
N ASN A 349 25.79 1.23 -17.87
CA ASN A 349 26.92 0.44 -17.42
C ASN A 349 26.51 -0.42 -16.21
N GLN A 350 26.53 -1.73 -16.45
CA GLN A 350 26.70 -2.75 -15.42
C GLN A 350 28.05 -2.53 -14.71
N SER A 351 28.05 -2.57 -13.38
CA SER A 351 28.94 -3.38 -12.53
C SER A 351 29.07 -2.79 -11.12
N LEU A 352 29.23 -3.70 -10.17
CA LEU A 352 29.35 -3.51 -8.74
C LEU A 352 30.42 -2.47 -8.35
N GLY A 353 30.05 -1.57 -7.45
CA GLY A 353 30.97 -0.66 -6.78
C GLY A 353 30.31 -0.02 -5.57
N VAL A 354 30.46 -0.65 -4.41
CA VAL A 354 30.17 -0.06 -3.10
C VAL A 354 30.87 1.29 -3.03
N SER A 355 30.12 2.38 -2.97
CA SER A 355 30.65 3.72 -2.70
C SER A 355 29.87 4.37 -1.57
N SER A 356 30.63 4.57 -0.49
CA SER A 356 30.29 4.80 0.90
C SER A 356 29.84 6.23 1.25
N ASN A 357 28.93 6.84 0.49
CA ASN A 357 28.49 8.21 0.77
C ASN A 357 27.07 8.37 1.32
N SER A 358 26.32 7.29 1.56
CA SER A 358 25.04 7.37 2.32
C SER A 358 25.18 7.08 3.82
N GLN A 359 26.38 6.73 4.31
CA GLN A 359 26.58 6.44 5.74
C GLN A 359 26.68 7.70 6.61
N ASN A 360 27.02 8.86 6.05
CA ASN A 360 27.29 10.07 6.84
C ASN A 360 26.03 10.81 7.32
N SER A 361 24.85 10.58 6.73
CA SER A 361 23.58 11.14 7.27
C SER A 361 22.99 10.28 8.38
N PHE A 362 23.29 8.97 8.41
CA PHE A 362 22.78 8.04 9.42
C PHE A 362 23.71 7.89 10.64
N ALA A 363 25.03 8.06 10.48
CA ALA A 363 25.99 8.05 11.59
C ALA A 363 25.79 9.24 12.57
N ALA A 364 25.49 10.43 12.03
CA ALA A 364 25.20 11.62 12.83
C ALA A 364 23.91 11.50 13.68
N MET A 365 23.00 10.59 13.29
CA MET A 365 21.78 10.29 14.06
C MET A 365 22.02 9.20 15.12
N ARG A 366 22.97 8.28 14.87
CA ARG A 366 23.37 7.21 15.82
C ARG A 366 24.05 7.76 17.08
N GLU A 367 24.88 8.80 16.94
CA GLU A 367 25.54 9.46 18.08
C GLU A 367 24.58 10.26 18.99
N ARG A 368 23.45 10.72 18.45
CA ARG A 368 22.41 11.42 19.25
C ARG A 368 21.63 10.49 20.18
N PHE A 369 21.59 9.19 19.88
CA PHE A 369 20.97 8.17 20.74
C PHE A 369 21.93 7.56 21.76
N ALA A 370 23.24 7.56 21.51
CA ALA A 370 24.24 7.01 22.43
C ALA A 370 24.71 7.98 23.54
N SER A 371 24.53 9.29 23.35
CA SER A 371 25.10 10.33 24.22
C SER A 371 24.17 10.91 25.30
N LYS A 372 22.90 10.47 25.40
CA LYS A 372 21.96 10.88 26.46
C LYS A 372 22.01 9.98 27.70
N GLY A 373 23.22 9.67 28.15
CA GLY A 373 23.47 8.88 29.35
C GLY A 373 24.61 9.46 30.19
N ASN A 374 24.54 10.75 30.54
CA ASN A 374 25.27 11.32 31.69
C ASN A 374 24.89 12.80 31.89
N VAL A 375 24.03 13.09 32.88
CA VAL A 375 24.21 14.25 33.77
C VAL A 375 23.80 13.84 35.18
N SER A 376 24.72 14.13 36.09
CA SER A 376 24.81 13.83 37.52
C SER A 376 23.75 14.47 38.42
N GLY A 377 23.40 13.76 39.50
CA GLY A 377 23.18 14.37 40.82
C GLY A 377 21.98 13.85 41.62
N GLY A 378 22.19 12.84 42.47
CA GLY A 378 21.24 12.50 43.55
C GLY A 378 21.34 11.07 44.08
N ASN A 379 22.24 10.84 45.04
CA ASN A 379 22.38 9.60 45.81
C ASN A 379 21.05 9.04 46.35
N ARG A 380 20.78 7.75 46.11
CA ARG A 380 20.22 6.81 47.09
C ARG A 380 20.29 5.38 46.55
N SER A 381 21.13 4.57 47.20
CA SER A 381 21.20 3.11 47.06
C SER A 381 20.08 2.46 47.88
N TYR A 382 19.40 1.44 47.34
CA TYR A 382 18.87 0.35 48.15
C TYR A 382 18.83 -0.95 47.35
N SER A 383 19.19 -2.02 48.04
CA SER A 383 19.28 -3.41 47.64
C SER A 383 18.00 -4.20 47.95
N ASP A 384 17.77 -5.22 47.12
CA ASP A 384 17.20 -6.55 47.40
C ASP A 384 15.68 -6.78 47.60
N SER A 385 15.25 -7.88 46.96
CA SER A 385 14.19 -8.85 47.30
C SER A 385 12.71 -8.43 47.29
N GLY A 386 11.87 -9.30 46.71
CA GLY A 386 10.46 -9.41 47.09
C GLY A 386 9.46 -9.48 45.93
N SER A 387 8.96 -10.69 45.70
CA SER A 387 7.73 -11.03 44.99
C SER A 387 6.55 -10.09 45.28
N GLY A 388 5.83 -9.68 44.23
CA GLY A 388 4.51 -9.06 44.32
C GLY A 388 3.81 -9.05 42.96
N ASP A 389 2.63 -9.68 42.91
CA ASP A 389 1.74 -9.77 41.75
C ASP A 389 1.55 -8.44 41.01
N ILE A 390 1.68 -8.47 39.69
CA ILE A 390 1.23 -7.37 38.83
C ILE A 390 -0.18 -7.69 38.35
N SER A 391 -1.18 -7.11 39.02
CA SER A 391 -2.54 -7.06 38.51
C SER A 391 -2.61 -6.09 37.32
N PHE A 392 -3.13 -6.56 36.18
CA PHE A 392 -3.43 -5.70 35.04
C PHE A 392 -4.55 -4.71 35.40
N ASN A 393 -4.22 -3.42 35.41
CA ASN A 393 -5.24 -2.39 35.39
C ASN A 393 -5.07 -1.54 34.12
N ASN A 394 -6.09 -1.63 33.26
CA ASN A 394 -6.23 -0.86 32.04
C ASN A 394 -6.26 0.64 32.38
N LYS A 395 -5.23 1.39 31.96
CA LYS A 395 -5.35 2.80 31.58
C LYS A 395 -4.14 3.24 30.75
N ALA A 396 -4.47 3.80 29.59
CA ALA A 396 -3.57 4.27 28.56
C ALA A 396 -2.52 5.26 29.09
N SER A 397 -1.27 5.02 28.72
CA SER A 397 -0.19 6.01 28.75
C SER A 397 0.68 5.86 27.52
N SER A 398 0.23 6.39 26.38
CA SER A 398 1.04 6.53 25.16
C SER A 398 1.12 7.97 24.63
N VAL A 399 0.52 8.93 25.36
CA VAL A 399 0.46 10.34 24.93
C VAL A 399 1.62 11.15 25.51
N ARG A 400 2.10 10.83 26.72
CA ARG A 400 3.19 11.58 27.39
C ARG A 400 4.56 11.36 26.75
N ASP A 401 4.87 10.14 26.34
CA ASP A 401 6.17 9.82 25.73
C ASP A 401 6.29 10.38 24.30
N SER A 402 5.16 10.48 23.59
CA SER A 402 5.06 11.12 22.27
C SER A 402 5.24 12.64 22.36
N LEU A 403 4.69 13.28 23.40
CA LEU A 403 4.84 14.73 23.66
C LEU A 403 6.27 15.12 24.05
N LEU A 404 6.98 14.27 24.80
CA LEU A 404 8.38 14.51 25.18
C LEU A 404 9.33 14.39 23.99
N PHE A 405 9.04 13.49 23.04
CA PHE A 405 9.79 13.36 21.79
C PHE A 405 9.60 14.58 20.86
N SER A 406 8.36 15.04 20.67
CA SER A 406 8.06 16.23 19.86
C SER A 406 8.67 17.50 20.45
N LYS A 407 8.69 17.64 21.77
CA LYS A 407 9.27 18.82 22.45
C LYS A 407 10.79 18.88 22.32
N GLN A 408 11.48 17.75 22.36
CA GLN A 408 12.95 17.71 22.13
C GLN A 408 13.35 17.84 20.66
N ALA A 409 12.48 17.48 19.72
CA ALA A 409 12.73 17.66 18.29
C ALA A 409 12.59 19.13 17.84
N MET A 410 11.77 19.93 18.53
CA MET A 410 11.56 21.35 18.22
C MET A 410 12.59 22.29 18.88
N GLU A 411 13.32 21.84 19.92
CA GLU A 411 14.33 22.67 20.60
C GLU A 411 15.70 22.71 19.88
N GLN A 412 15.91 21.95 18.80
CA GLN A 412 17.21 21.90 18.08
C GLN A 412 17.27 22.65 16.74
N THR A 413 16.26 23.45 16.39
CA THR A 413 16.19 24.16 15.10
C THR A 413 16.34 25.68 15.22
N THR A 414 17.10 26.16 16.20
CA THR A 414 17.63 27.55 16.19
C THR A 414 18.99 27.56 15.51
N GLY A 415 18.96 27.39 14.18
CA GLY A 415 20.10 27.63 13.30
C GLY A 415 19.66 28.61 12.23
N SER A 416 19.95 29.89 12.46
CA SER A 416 19.76 31.00 11.53
C SER A 416 20.49 30.73 10.22
N PHE A 417 19.74 30.50 9.14
CA PHE A 417 20.24 30.63 7.77
C PHE A 417 19.94 32.06 7.31
N GLU A 418 20.99 32.88 7.20
CA GLU A 418 20.92 34.17 6.52
C GLU A 418 20.67 33.91 5.02
N PHE A 419 19.45 34.19 4.56
CA PHE A 419 19.22 34.42 3.14
C PHE A 419 19.58 35.87 2.84
N SER A 420 20.59 36.05 1.97
CA SER A 420 20.90 37.33 1.36
C SER A 420 19.63 37.89 0.70
N ASN A 421 19.19 39.02 1.22
CA ASN A 421 18.11 39.83 0.66
C ASN A 421 18.44 40.31 -0.76
N ASN A 422 17.37 40.57 -1.50
CA ASN A 422 17.29 41.19 -2.83
C ASN A 422 17.80 40.37 -4.00
N GLU A 423 16.86 39.69 -4.67
CA GLU A 423 16.63 39.96 -6.09
C GLU A 423 15.18 39.59 -6.45
N MET A 424 14.37 40.61 -6.75
CA MET A 424 13.17 40.43 -7.58
C MET A 424 13.61 39.67 -8.83
N VAL A 425 12.91 38.58 -9.15
CA VAL A 425 13.11 37.81 -10.38
C VAL A 425 12.93 38.76 -11.57
N LYS A 426 14.04 39.32 -12.07
CA LYS A 426 14.12 39.90 -13.39
C LYS A 426 13.85 38.78 -14.39
N GLU A 427 13.07 39.11 -15.42
CA GLU A 427 12.79 38.31 -16.61
C GLU A 427 13.95 37.35 -16.93
N SER A 428 13.83 36.10 -16.49
CA SER A 428 14.82 35.07 -16.74
C SER A 428 14.19 34.10 -17.72
N GLY A 429 14.85 33.87 -18.86
CA GLY A 429 14.38 33.14 -20.05
C GLY A 429 14.14 31.64 -19.87
N ILE A 430 13.27 31.29 -18.91
CA ILE A 430 12.88 29.92 -18.58
C ILE A 430 11.69 29.47 -19.43
N PHE A 431 10.81 30.39 -19.84
CA PHE A 431 9.66 30.10 -20.69
C PHE A 431 9.67 30.97 -21.94
N THR A 432 9.43 30.33 -23.09
CA THR A 432 9.37 30.93 -24.43
C THR A 432 8.07 31.71 -24.60
N ASN A 433 6.94 31.12 -24.17
CA ASN A 433 5.61 31.72 -24.26
C ASN A 433 4.78 31.45 -23.00
N ILE A 434 3.93 32.41 -22.64
CA ILE A 434 2.92 32.27 -21.58
C ILE A 434 1.63 32.97 -22.01
N PHE A 435 0.52 32.25 -21.99
CA PHE A 435 -0.79 32.79 -22.38
C PHE A 435 -1.94 32.06 -21.68
N GLN A 436 -3.08 32.72 -21.59
CA GLN A 436 -4.29 32.16 -21.01
C GLN A 436 -5.17 31.54 -22.10
N ILE A 437 -5.77 30.38 -21.82
CA ILE A 437 -6.80 29.76 -22.66
C ILE A 437 -8.10 29.61 -21.88
N PHE A 438 -9.22 29.82 -22.58
CA PHE A 438 -10.59 29.65 -22.07
C PHE A 438 -10.90 30.41 -20.78
N ASP A 439 -10.15 31.49 -20.50
CA ASP A 439 -10.20 32.28 -19.26
C ASP A 439 -10.06 31.41 -17.99
N LYS A 440 -9.42 30.23 -18.10
CA LYS A 440 -9.36 29.20 -17.06
C LYS A 440 -7.98 28.57 -16.87
N TYR A 441 -7.22 28.41 -17.94
CA TYR A 441 -5.93 27.74 -17.88
C TYR A 441 -4.80 28.65 -18.35
N ILE A 442 -3.65 28.54 -17.69
CA ILE A 442 -2.41 29.21 -18.08
C ILE A 442 -1.54 28.17 -18.80
N VAL A 443 -1.19 28.44 -20.05
CA VAL A 443 -0.30 27.60 -20.84
C VAL A 443 1.08 28.22 -20.84
N ILE A 444 2.09 27.42 -20.50
CA ILE A 444 3.49 27.83 -20.45
C ILE A 444 4.30 26.90 -21.36
N GLU A 445 4.94 27.48 -22.36
CA GLU A 445 5.91 26.81 -23.23
C GLU A 445 7.31 27.10 -22.68
N PHE A 446 8.06 26.05 -22.37
CA PHE A 446 9.42 26.15 -21.89
C PHE A 446 10.42 26.05 -23.04
N SER A 447 11.62 26.61 -22.83
CA SER A 447 12.71 26.55 -23.81
C SER A 447 13.29 25.15 -24.01
N ASP A 448 12.95 24.20 -23.15
CA ASP A 448 13.37 22.79 -23.19
C ASP A 448 12.26 21.85 -23.68
N GLU A 449 11.46 22.30 -24.65
CA GLU A 449 10.45 21.49 -25.37
C GLU A 449 9.34 20.88 -24.47
N ARG A 450 9.09 21.52 -23.31
CA ARG A 450 7.99 21.17 -22.41
C ARG A 450 6.85 22.18 -22.50
N LEU A 451 5.64 21.69 -22.33
CA LEU A 451 4.43 22.48 -22.26
C LEU A 451 3.69 22.18 -20.96
N TRP A 452 3.43 23.20 -20.13
CA TRP A 452 2.59 23.07 -18.94
C TRP A 452 1.25 23.74 -19.17
N ILE A 453 0.19 23.09 -18.70
CA ILE A 453 -1.16 23.63 -18.62
C ILE A 453 -1.53 23.70 -17.14
N ILE A 454 -1.70 24.90 -16.62
CA ILE A 454 -1.98 25.16 -15.20
C ILE A 454 -3.43 25.59 -15.06
N ASP A 455 -4.18 24.94 -14.19
CA ASP A 455 -5.51 25.39 -13.80
C ASP A 455 -5.37 26.59 -12.85
N GLN A 456 -5.84 27.77 -13.28
CA GLN A 456 -5.64 29.01 -12.53
C GLN A 456 -6.37 29.03 -11.19
N HIS A 457 -7.46 28.26 -11.05
CA HIS A 457 -8.23 28.16 -9.82
C HIS A 457 -7.56 27.17 -8.87
N ALA A 458 -7.20 25.97 -9.34
CA ALA A 458 -6.48 24.99 -8.53
C ALA A 458 -5.11 25.50 -8.04
N ALA A 459 -4.41 26.26 -8.89
CA ALA A 459 -3.16 26.91 -8.52
C ALA A 459 -3.36 27.98 -7.42
N ALA A 460 -4.40 28.80 -7.55
CA ALA A 460 -4.72 29.82 -6.54
C ALA A 460 -5.09 29.17 -5.19
N GLU A 461 -5.90 28.11 -5.21
CA GLU A 461 -6.23 27.35 -4.01
C GLU A 461 -4.98 26.80 -3.30
N ARG A 462 -4.03 26.24 -4.06
CA ARG A 462 -2.80 25.70 -3.49
C ARG A 462 -1.92 26.81 -2.89
N ILE A 463 -1.73 27.91 -3.61
CA ILE A 463 -0.95 29.05 -3.13
C ILE A 463 -1.54 29.60 -1.83
N ASN A 464 -2.86 29.81 -1.80
CA ASN A 464 -3.55 30.33 -0.62
C ASN A 464 -3.47 29.35 0.55
N PHE A 465 -3.74 28.06 0.32
CA PHE A 465 -3.64 27.04 1.36
C PHE A 465 -2.26 26.97 2.00
N GLU A 466 -1.20 26.95 1.19
CA GLU A 466 0.15 26.90 1.72
C GLU A 466 0.57 28.20 2.39
N ARG A 467 0.11 29.35 1.88
CA ARG A 467 0.32 30.65 2.53
C ARG A 467 -0.30 30.68 3.93
N ILE A 468 -1.55 30.22 4.06
CA ILE A 468 -2.24 30.15 5.36
C ILE A 468 -1.58 29.09 6.26
N SER A 469 -1.16 27.95 5.71
CA SER A 469 -0.55 26.85 6.47
C SER A 469 0.86 27.15 6.99
N ARG A 470 1.63 28.04 6.33
CA ARG A 470 3.03 28.31 6.69
C ARG A 470 3.21 29.23 7.90
N ASN A 471 2.14 29.72 8.54
CA ASN A 471 2.23 30.61 9.71
C ASN A 471 3.24 31.76 9.47
N GLU A 472 3.24 32.36 8.27
CA GLU A 472 3.99 33.60 8.09
C GLU A 472 3.31 34.66 8.95
N LYS A 473 3.94 34.92 10.11
CA LYS A 473 3.62 36.01 11.04
C LYS A 473 3.69 37.39 10.38
N ASP A 474 4.10 37.46 9.12
CA ASP A 474 4.01 38.65 8.30
C ASP A 474 2.58 38.83 7.80
N LYS A 475 1.84 39.63 8.60
CA LYS A 475 0.65 40.38 8.19
C LYS A 475 -0.23 39.64 7.20
N GLN A 476 -0.99 38.65 7.67
CA GLN A 476 -2.30 38.42 7.07
C GLN A 476 -2.98 39.81 7.03
N ASN A 477 -3.39 40.24 5.85
CA ASN A 477 -4.14 41.48 5.72
C ASN A 477 -5.47 41.22 6.42
N ILE A 478 -5.61 41.71 7.64
CA ILE A 478 -6.78 41.50 8.46
C ILE A 478 -7.68 42.73 8.33
N GLN A 479 -8.97 42.51 8.06
CA GLN A 479 -10.00 43.53 7.97
C GLN A 479 -10.88 43.51 9.23
N THR A 480 -10.92 44.63 9.94
CA THR A 480 -11.94 44.85 10.99
C THR A 480 -13.24 45.26 10.32
N LEU A 481 -14.32 44.57 10.64
CA LEU A 481 -15.65 44.86 10.12
C LEU A 481 -16.20 46.12 10.80
N LEU A 482 -16.76 47.05 10.02
CA LEU A 482 -17.36 48.29 10.53
C LEU A 482 -18.59 48.02 11.41
N VAL A 483 -19.30 46.93 11.11
CA VAL A 483 -20.42 46.41 11.90
C VAL A 483 -20.13 44.93 12.13
N PRO A 484 -20.11 44.46 13.39
CA PRO A 484 -19.95 43.03 13.67
C PRO A 484 -21.01 42.20 12.93
N GLN A 485 -20.58 41.12 12.28
CA GLN A 485 -21.50 40.22 11.58
C GLN A 485 -21.98 39.15 12.56
N GLN A 486 -23.27 39.13 12.85
CA GLN A 486 -23.88 38.13 13.72
C GLN A 486 -24.18 36.85 12.93
N LEU A 487 -23.58 35.74 13.35
CA LEU A 487 -23.74 34.41 12.75
C LEU A 487 -24.44 33.50 13.76
N SER A 488 -25.44 32.72 13.32
CA SER A 488 -26.22 31.84 14.18
C SER A 488 -25.73 30.39 14.12
N PHE A 489 -25.47 29.79 15.27
CA PHE A 489 -24.93 28.43 15.40
C PHE A 489 -25.65 27.62 16.50
N SER A 490 -25.68 26.30 16.34
CA SER A 490 -26.18 25.35 17.35
C SER A 490 -25.33 25.35 18.62
N GLN A 491 -25.83 24.72 19.70
CA GLN A 491 -25.12 24.69 20.98
C GLN A 491 -23.81 23.89 20.92
N GLU A 492 -23.75 22.85 20.07
CA GLU A 492 -22.55 22.01 19.89
C GLU A 492 -21.46 22.73 19.08
N GLU A 493 -21.85 23.46 18.03
CA GLU A 493 -20.93 24.26 17.21
C GLU A 493 -20.32 25.43 18.01
N LYS A 494 -21.11 26.07 18.87
CA LYS A 494 -20.60 27.13 19.77
C LYS A 494 -19.54 26.61 20.73
N LEU A 495 -19.75 25.44 21.33
CA LEU A 495 -18.76 24.80 22.21
C LEU A 495 -17.46 24.49 21.45
N PHE A 496 -17.55 24.07 20.18
CA PHE A 496 -16.37 23.84 19.33
C PHE A 496 -15.60 25.14 19.03
N LEU A 497 -16.29 26.21 18.67
CA LEU A 497 -15.69 27.52 18.42
C LEU A 497 -15.02 28.08 19.69
N GLU A 498 -15.65 27.90 20.85
CA GLU A 498 -15.09 28.30 22.14
C GLU A 498 -13.80 27.54 22.47
N GLU A 499 -13.80 26.22 22.30
CA GLU A 499 -12.66 25.34 22.59
C GLU A 499 -11.45 25.61 21.67
N HIS A 500 -11.70 26.03 20.43
CA HIS A 500 -10.67 26.24 19.39
C HIS A 500 -10.45 27.70 19.01
N LYS A 501 -10.88 28.65 19.85
CA LYS A 501 -10.77 30.10 19.59
C LYS A 501 -9.37 30.55 19.17
N GLN A 502 -8.33 30.02 19.81
CA GLN A 502 -6.93 30.36 19.49
C GLN A 502 -6.56 30.02 18.04
N PHE A 503 -7.02 28.90 17.50
CA PHE A 503 -6.75 28.53 16.11
C PHE A 503 -7.40 29.51 15.13
N PHE A 504 -8.66 29.87 15.37
CA PHE A 504 -9.39 30.83 14.53
C PHE A 504 -8.78 32.25 14.61
N ASP A 505 -8.29 32.65 15.78
CA ASP A 505 -7.55 33.91 15.94
C ASP A 505 -6.23 33.89 15.13
N GLU A 506 -5.51 32.76 15.10
CA GLU A 506 -4.26 32.59 14.34
C GLU A 506 -4.46 32.67 12.82
N ILE A 507 -5.61 32.23 12.31
CA ILE A 507 -5.98 32.34 10.88
C ILE A 507 -6.74 33.64 10.55
N GLY A 508 -6.88 34.56 11.52
CA GLY A 508 -7.37 35.92 11.32
C GLY A 508 -8.88 36.14 11.52
N PHE A 509 -9.61 35.17 12.08
CA PHE A 509 -11.01 35.32 12.48
C PHE A 509 -11.13 35.66 13.97
N LYS A 510 -11.57 36.88 14.30
CA LYS A 510 -11.85 37.28 15.70
C LYS A 510 -13.34 37.47 15.93
N TYR A 511 -13.88 36.75 16.91
CA TYR A 511 -15.30 36.78 17.25
C TYR A 511 -15.54 36.72 18.76
N GLU A 512 -16.72 37.18 19.16
CA GLU A 512 -17.29 37.05 20.50
C GLU A 512 -18.47 36.08 20.48
N ILE A 513 -18.62 35.28 21.53
CA ILE A 513 -19.69 34.27 21.61
C ILE A 513 -20.95 34.94 22.17
N THR A 514 -22.08 34.75 21.49
CA THR A 514 -23.38 35.28 21.89
C THR A 514 -24.37 34.14 22.20
N VAL A 515 -25.57 34.50 22.69
CA VAL A 515 -26.60 33.52 23.04
C VAL A 515 -27.06 32.73 21.80
N SER A 516 -27.15 33.37 20.64
CA SER A 516 -27.62 32.78 19.38
C SER A 516 -26.50 32.26 18.46
N GLY A 517 -25.22 32.57 18.74
CA GLY A 517 -24.12 32.16 17.88
C GLY A 517 -22.82 32.90 18.20
N ILE A 518 -22.25 33.60 17.22
CA ILE A 518 -21.06 34.45 17.41
C ILE A 518 -21.25 35.81 16.71
N ASP A 519 -20.60 36.84 17.25
CA ASP A 519 -20.43 38.14 16.59
C ASP A 519 -19.01 38.21 16.05
N LEU A 520 -18.87 38.24 14.72
CA LEU A 520 -17.59 38.30 14.04
C LEU A 520 -17.17 39.76 13.86
N ASN A 521 -16.00 40.12 14.40
CA ASN A 521 -15.49 41.50 14.39
C ASN A 521 -14.38 41.67 13.35
N THR A 522 -13.71 40.58 12.98
CA THR A 522 -12.49 40.64 12.18
C THR A 522 -12.35 39.39 11.33
N THR A 523 -12.00 39.58 10.05
CA THR A 523 -11.79 38.52 9.05
C THR A 523 -10.58 38.88 8.18
N PRO A 524 -9.88 37.95 7.54
CA PRO A 524 -8.84 38.31 6.57
C PRO A 524 -9.42 38.98 5.32
N VAL A 525 -8.62 39.81 4.63
CA VAL A 525 -9.00 40.67 3.50
C VAL A 525 -9.33 39.87 2.24
N GLU A 526 -8.82 38.64 2.14
CA GLU A 526 -9.06 37.74 1.01
C GLU A 526 -10.47 37.10 1.04
N PHE A 527 -11.29 37.37 2.06
CA PHE A 527 -12.63 36.82 2.23
C PHE A 527 -13.70 37.80 1.73
N THR A 528 -14.01 37.75 0.43
CA THR A 528 -15.11 38.51 -0.18
C THR A 528 -16.42 37.70 -0.31
N PHE A 529 -16.52 36.55 0.37
CA PHE A 529 -17.65 35.62 0.26
C PHE A 529 -18.47 35.54 1.55
N ASP A 530 -19.62 34.85 1.45
CA ASP A 530 -20.53 34.60 2.56
C ASP A 530 -19.86 33.74 3.66
N ILE A 531 -19.37 34.42 4.70
CA ILE A 531 -18.69 33.81 5.85
C ILE A 531 -19.61 32.82 6.57
N GLU A 532 -20.92 33.08 6.60
CA GLU A 532 -21.90 32.18 7.23
C GLU A 532 -21.93 30.83 6.51
N LYS A 533 -21.91 30.85 5.18
CA LYS A 533 -21.90 29.64 4.35
C LYS A 533 -20.62 28.83 4.55
N MET A 534 -19.46 29.48 4.66
CA MET A 534 -18.18 28.82 4.92
C MET A 534 -18.19 28.05 6.25
N PHE A 535 -18.64 28.69 7.34
CA PHE A 535 -18.73 28.02 8.64
C PHE A 535 -19.74 26.86 8.62
N LYS A 536 -20.86 26.99 7.92
CA LYS A 536 -21.82 25.88 7.75
C LYS A 536 -21.22 24.71 6.98
N GLU A 537 -20.57 24.94 5.85
CA GLU A 537 -19.89 23.89 5.07
C GLU A 537 -18.77 23.21 5.87
N MET A 538 -18.05 23.98 6.71
CA MET A 538 -17.07 23.45 7.66
C MET A 538 -17.68 22.45 8.65
N PHE A 539 -18.86 22.77 9.21
CA PHE A 539 -19.56 21.90 10.15
C PHE A 539 -20.26 20.72 9.46
N GLU A 540 -20.74 20.87 8.22
CA GLU A 540 -21.33 19.78 7.42
C GLU A 540 -20.32 18.72 6.99
N LEU A 541 -19.07 19.12 6.69
CA LEU A 541 -17.96 18.20 6.36
C LEU A 541 -17.55 17.33 7.56
N ALA A 542 -17.85 17.77 8.79
CA ALA A 542 -17.60 17.02 10.00
C ALA A 542 -18.86 16.20 10.37
N ASP A 543 -19.02 15.03 9.77
CA ASP A 543 -20.14 14.08 9.89
C ASP A 543 -20.58 13.68 11.34
N ASN A 544 -19.96 14.23 12.39
CA ASN A 544 -20.50 14.19 13.75
C ASN A 544 -19.78 15.18 14.70
N PRO A 545 -20.48 16.06 15.43
CA PRO A 545 -19.87 16.93 16.43
C PRO A 545 -19.22 16.20 17.61
N ALA A 546 -19.59 14.93 17.86
CA ALA A 546 -18.90 14.07 18.82
C ALA A 546 -17.51 13.57 18.34
N ILE A 547 -17.26 13.54 17.02
CA ILE A 547 -15.99 13.16 16.40
C ILE A 547 -15.04 14.37 16.31
N LEU A 548 -15.58 15.60 16.34
CA LEU A 548 -14.83 16.87 16.32
C LEU A 548 -13.76 16.96 17.43
N LYS A 549 -14.07 16.43 18.63
CA LYS A 549 -13.17 16.51 19.80
C LYS A 549 -11.94 15.61 19.71
N GLN A 550 -11.98 14.51 18.97
CA GLN A 550 -10.88 13.53 18.95
C GLN A 550 -9.86 13.76 17.83
N ASN A 551 -10.18 14.54 16.79
CA ASN A 551 -9.37 14.63 15.56
C ASN A 551 -9.17 16.06 15.02
N PHE A 552 -9.09 17.08 15.89
CA PHE A 552 -8.92 18.48 15.47
C PHE A 552 -7.68 18.71 14.58
N GLU A 553 -6.56 18.02 14.83
CA GLU A 553 -5.34 18.12 13.99
C GLU A 553 -5.53 17.62 12.56
N LYS A 554 -6.40 16.61 12.36
CA LYS A 554 -6.73 16.11 11.02
C LYS A 554 -7.71 17.06 10.31
N LEU A 555 -8.67 17.59 11.06
CA LEU A 555 -9.67 18.53 10.57
C LEU A 555 -9.07 19.91 10.26
N LYS A 556 -7.98 20.31 10.91
CA LYS A 556 -7.27 21.57 10.66
C LYS A 556 -6.93 21.73 9.18
N HIS A 557 -6.43 20.68 8.54
CA HIS A 557 -6.11 20.71 7.12
C HIS A 557 -7.36 20.83 6.24
N ASP A 558 -8.45 20.15 6.59
CA ASP A 558 -9.71 20.22 5.85
C ASP A 558 -10.35 21.61 5.99
N ILE A 559 -10.32 22.21 7.19
CA ILE A 559 -10.77 23.58 7.45
C ILE A 559 -9.95 24.58 6.63
N LEU A 560 -8.62 24.44 6.63
CA LEU A 560 -7.72 25.28 5.83
C LEU A 560 -7.94 25.11 4.33
N ALA A 561 -8.26 23.90 3.87
CA ALA A 561 -8.59 23.62 2.48
C ALA A 561 -9.92 24.26 2.07
N THR A 562 -10.96 24.15 2.91
CA THR A 562 -12.25 24.82 2.70
C THR A 562 -12.09 26.35 2.67
N ILE A 563 -11.31 26.92 3.58
CA ILE A 563 -10.96 28.34 3.58
C ILE A 563 -10.23 28.74 2.29
N ALA A 564 -9.23 27.97 1.87
CA ALA A 564 -8.49 28.24 0.64
C ALA A 564 -9.37 28.15 -0.62
N CYS A 565 -10.35 27.23 -0.64
CA CYS A 565 -11.36 27.12 -1.69
C CYS A 565 -12.19 28.39 -1.80
N HIS A 566 -12.75 28.85 -0.68
CA HIS A 566 -13.64 30.01 -0.63
C HIS A 566 -12.90 31.35 -0.80
N THR A 567 -11.60 31.44 -0.53
CA THR A 567 -10.81 32.67 -0.78
C THR A 567 -10.34 32.81 -2.23
N SER A 568 -10.39 31.74 -3.02
CA SER A 568 -9.79 31.70 -4.36
C SER A 568 -10.75 32.20 -5.46
N VAL A 569 -10.99 33.52 -5.50
CA VAL A 569 -11.79 34.18 -6.55
C VAL A 569 -11.03 34.24 -7.89
N ARG A 570 -10.94 33.14 -8.64
CA ARG A 570 -10.30 33.19 -9.99
C ARG A 570 -10.94 32.36 -11.09
N SER A 571 -12.03 31.63 -10.89
CA SER A 571 -12.62 30.86 -12.01
C SER A 571 -13.23 31.82 -13.06
N GLY A 572 -12.68 31.82 -14.29
CA GLY A 572 -13.22 32.60 -15.42
C GLY A 572 -12.74 34.05 -15.53
N LYS A 573 -11.79 34.50 -14.69
CA LYS A 573 -11.21 35.86 -14.81
C LYS A 573 -10.12 35.86 -15.90
N LYS A 574 -10.14 36.87 -16.77
CA LYS A 574 -9.00 37.16 -17.66
C LYS A 574 -7.79 37.62 -16.86
N LEU A 575 -6.64 37.03 -17.15
CA LEU A 575 -5.38 37.30 -16.47
C LEU A 575 -4.42 38.03 -17.40
N ASP A 576 -3.82 39.10 -16.90
CA ASP A 576 -2.73 39.77 -17.60
C ASP A 576 -1.44 38.95 -17.54
N ARG A 577 -0.51 39.21 -18.48
CA ARG A 577 0.76 38.48 -18.56
C ARG A 577 1.56 38.54 -17.25
N SER A 578 1.56 39.68 -16.58
CA SER A 578 2.20 39.85 -15.26
C SER A 578 1.52 39.01 -14.17
N GLU A 579 0.18 38.94 -14.14
CA GLU A 579 -0.57 38.12 -13.20
C GLU A 579 -0.27 36.63 -13.41
N MET A 580 -0.22 36.16 -14.67
CA MET A 580 0.11 34.77 -15.00
C MET A 580 1.52 34.38 -14.51
N ILE A 581 2.50 35.26 -14.71
CA ILE A 581 3.88 35.05 -14.24
C ILE A 581 3.92 35.03 -12.69
N SER A 582 3.17 35.92 -12.01
CA SER A 582 3.09 35.91 -10.55
C SER A 582 2.53 34.60 -10.01
N ILE A 583 1.43 34.11 -10.60
CA ILE A 583 0.81 32.84 -10.23
C ILE A 583 1.80 31.70 -10.41
N PHE A 584 2.51 31.64 -11.55
CA PHE A 584 3.53 30.62 -11.78
C PHE A 584 4.64 30.68 -10.73
N ASN A 585 5.19 31.86 -10.46
CA ASN A 585 6.28 32.04 -9.49
C ASN A 585 5.86 31.70 -8.05
N GLU A 586 4.62 32.01 -7.66
CA GLU A 586 4.07 31.64 -6.36
C GLU A 586 3.77 30.14 -6.27
N LEU A 587 3.22 29.56 -7.33
CA LEU A 587 2.90 28.13 -7.38
C LEU A 587 4.17 27.29 -7.27
N VAL A 588 5.23 27.61 -8.01
CA VAL A 588 6.50 26.84 -7.97
C VAL A 588 7.20 26.91 -6.60
N LYS A 589 6.91 27.95 -5.79
CA LYS A 589 7.41 28.06 -4.40
C LYS A 589 6.60 27.23 -3.39
N CYS A 590 5.46 26.66 -3.80
CA CYS A 590 4.67 25.76 -2.97
C CYS A 590 5.40 24.43 -2.77
N GLN A 591 5.23 23.79 -1.61
CA GLN A 591 5.74 22.46 -1.29
C GLN A 591 5.09 21.41 -2.21
N ASN A 592 3.81 21.59 -2.54
CA ASN A 592 3.10 20.74 -3.50
C ASN A 592 2.44 21.58 -4.61
N PRO A 593 3.17 21.94 -5.68
CA PRO A 593 2.64 22.75 -6.78
C PRO A 593 1.67 21.98 -7.71
N TYR A 594 1.58 20.66 -7.60
CA TYR A 594 0.94 19.81 -8.62
C TYR A 594 -0.53 19.51 -8.38
N SER A 595 -1.01 19.67 -7.16
CA SER A 595 -2.42 19.45 -6.82
C SER A 595 -2.96 20.61 -6.03
N CYS A 596 -4.27 20.84 -6.07
CA CYS A 596 -4.94 21.72 -5.13
C CYS A 596 -5.03 21.05 -3.74
N PRO A 597 -5.41 21.78 -2.69
CA PRO A 597 -5.54 21.26 -1.31
C PRO A 597 -6.44 20.03 -1.20
N HIS A 598 -7.44 19.90 -2.09
CA HIS A 598 -8.37 18.77 -2.18
C HIS A 598 -7.89 17.63 -3.09
N GLY A 599 -6.66 17.71 -3.60
CA GLY A 599 -6.06 16.65 -4.43
C GLY A 599 -6.32 16.73 -5.93
N ARG A 600 -7.06 17.73 -6.44
CA ARG A 600 -7.26 17.89 -7.90
C ARG A 600 -5.95 18.33 -8.57
N PRO A 601 -5.57 17.81 -9.75
CA PRO A 601 -4.37 18.27 -10.45
C PRO A 601 -4.42 19.78 -10.75
N ALA A 602 -3.39 20.52 -10.35
CA ALA A 602 -3.22 21.95 -10.64
C ALA A 602 -2.34 22.17 -11.88
N ILE A 603 -1.47 21.21 -12.22
CA ILE A 603 -0.55 21.29 -13.36
C ILE A 603 -0.65 20.01 -14.20
N TRP A 604 -0.80 20.18 -15.51
CA TRP A 604 -0.65 19.11 -16.49
C TRP A 604 0.61 19.36 -17.34
N LYS A 605 1.44 18.33 -17.53
CA LYS A 605 2.72 18.43 -18.24
C LYS A 605 2.68 17.62 -19.53
N LEU A 606 3.16 18.21 -20.62
CA LEU A 606 3.35 17.58 -21.92
C LEU A 606 4.79 17.84 -22.39
N THR A 607 5.34 16.89 -23.15
CA THR A 607 6.61 17.05 -23.87
C THR A 607 6.34 17.05 -25.37
N LEU A 608 7.25 17.64 -26.15
CA LEU A 608 7.15 17.62 -27.61
C LEU A 608 7.04 16.18 -28.15
N ASP A 609 7.87 15.25 -27.67
CA ASP A 609 7.81 13.83 -28.04
C ASP A 609 6.42 13.20 -27.84
N LEU A 610 5.76 13.51 -26.71
CA LEU A 610 4.44 12.98 -26.40
C LEU A 610 3.37 13.57 -27.34
N ILE A 611 3.53 14.84 -27.70
CA ILE A 611 2.65 15.51 -28.67
C ILE A 611 2.87 14.90 -30.05
N ASP A 612 4.11 14.77 -30.52
CA ASP A 612 4.45 14.23 -31.83
C ASP A 612 3.99 12.77 -31.99
N LYS A 613 4.09 11.95 -30.94
CA LYS A 613 3.54 10.59 -30.92
C LYS A 613 2.03 10.55 -31.18
N ASN A 614 1.28 11.51 -30.64
CA ASN A 614 -0.17 11.60 -30.84
C ASN A 614 -0.55 12.10 -32.25
N PHE A 615 0.41 12.66 -32.99
CA PHE A 615 0.28 12.99 -34.42
C PHE A 615 0.91 11.94 -35.33
N GLU A 616 1.26 10.76 -34.80
CA GLU A 616 1.92 9.65 -35.52
C GLU A 616 3.20 10.10 -36.26
N ARG A 617 3.85 11.16 -35.77
CA ARG A 617 5.11 11.63 -36.33
C ARG A 617 6.22 10.69 -35.90
N THR A 618 6.82 10.04 -36.88
CA THR A 618 8.00 9.21 -36.71
C THR A 618 9.17 10.02 -37.27
N TYR A 619 9.99 10.59 -36.38
CA TYR A 619 11.28 11.15 -36.75
C TYR A 619 12.35 10.07 -36.65
#